data_AF-A0A6V8DI29-F1
#
_entry.id   AF-A0A6V8DI29-F1
#
_cell.length_a   1.000
_cell.length_b   1.000
_cell.length_c   1.000
_cell.angle_alpha   90.00
_cell.angle_beta   90.00
_cell.angle_gamma   90.00
#
_symmetry.space_group_name_H-M   'P 1'
#
loop_
_entity.id
_entity.type
_entity.pdbx_description
1 polymer ?
#
loop_
_entity_poly.entity_id
_entity_poly.type
_entity_poly.pdbx_seq_one_letter_code
_entity_poly.pdbx_strand_id
1 'polypeptide(L)' 'NPREPLPQKLVLYSRDPIEVRCYYCGKRQDLDDIIDNLI' A
#
# COMPACT_ATOMS: atom_id res chain seq x y z
N ASN A 1 13.57 6.24 -15.02
CA ASN A 1 13.43 7.61 -15.55
C ASN A 1 12.81 8.49 -14.46
N PRO A 2 13.31 9.69 -14.10
CA PRO A 2 12.75 10.48 -12.98
C PRO A 2 11.29 10.94 -13.18
N ARG A 3 10.77 10.79 -14.41
CA ARG A 3 9.40 11.13 -14.79
C ARG A 3 8.43 9.94 -14.77
N GLU A 4 8.93 8.73 -14.57
CA GLU A 4 8.06 7.55 -14.46
C GLU A 4 7.33 7.59 -13.11
N PRO A 5 6.03 7.24 -13.07
CA PRO A 5 5.33 7.02 -11.81
C PRO A 5 6.08 5.99 -10.98
N LEU A 6 6.17 6.23 -9.67
CA LEU A 6 6.72 5.23 -8.77
C LEU A 6 5.82 4.00 -8.77
N PRO A 7 6.39 2.78 -8.77
CA PRO A 7 5.60 1.57 -8.63
C PRO A 7 4.86 1.60 -7.28
N GLN A 8 3.64 1.08 -7.25
CA GLN A 8 2.93 0.92 -5.99
C GLN A 8 3.71 -0.02 -5.06
N LYS A 9 4.04 0.46 -3.86
CA LYS A 9 4.76 -0.33 -2.84
C LYS A 9 4.06 -0.20 -1.50
N LEU A 10 3.80 -1.36 -0.89
CA LEU A 10 3.14 -1.50 0.40
C LEU A 10 4.09 -2.18 1.39
N VAL A 11 3.93 -1.86 2.68
CA VAL A 11 4.65 -2.49 3.78
C VAL A 11 3.68 -2.99 4.83
N LEU A 12 3.98 -4.17 5.38
CA LEU A 12 3.27 -4.75 6.52
C LEU A 12 3.77 -4.07 7.79
N TYR A 13 2.89 -3.37 8.48
CA TYR A 13 3.18 -2.66 9.72
C TYR A 13 2.82 -3.49 10.96
N SER A 14 1.67 -4.14 10.94
CA SER A 14 1.21 -5.07 11.98
C SER A 14 0.56 -6.30 11.35
N ARG A 15 0.62 -7.43 12.07
CA ARG A 15 -0.01 -8.70 11.66
C ARG A 15 -1.31 -9.00 12.39
N ASP A 16 -1.51 -8.42 13.57
CA ASP A 16 -2.70 -8.63 14.39
C ASP A 16 -3.04 -7.34 15.18
N PRO A 17 -4.00 -6.52 14.71
CA PRO A 17 -4.69 -6.64 13.42
C PRO A 17 -3.75 -6.36 12.23
N ILE A 18 -4.08 -6.88 11.04
CA ILE A 18 -3.31 -6.60 9.82
C ILE A 18 -3.37 -5.10 9.52
N GLU A 19 -2.20 -4.49 9.40
CA GLU A 19 -2.08 -3.09 9.02
C GLU A 19 -1.06 -2.95 7.91
N VAL A 20 -1.50 -2.42 6.77
CA VAL A 20 -0.66 -2.18 5.60
C VAL A 20 -0.56 -0.68 5.35
N ARG A 21 0.65 -0.21 5.04
CA ARG A 21 0.93 1.21 4.79
C ARG A 21 1.64 1.40 3.46
N CYS A 22 1.46 2.59 2.86
CA CYS A 22 2.24 3.00 1.70
C CYS A 22 3.72 3.12 2.08
N TYR A 23 4.60 2.48 1.31
CA TYR A 23 6.05 2.54 1.53
C TYR A 23 6.60 3.97 1.46
N TYR A 24 6.02 4.82 0.61
CA TYR A 24 6.54 6.17 0.34
C TYR A 24 6.07 7.23 1.34
N CYS A 25 4.79 7.24 1.69
CA CYS A 25 4.20 8.29 2.54
C CYS A 25 3.74 7.80 3.91
N GLY A 26 3.80 6.49 4.18
CA GLY A 26 3.42 5.90 5.46
C GLY A 26 1.92 5.91 5.78
N LYS A 27 1.08 6.38 4.85
CA LYS A 27 -0.38 6.39 5.01
C LYS A 27 -0.90 4.95 5.14
N ARG A 28 -1.80 4.74 6.09
CA ARG A 28 -2.57 3.48 6.20
C ARG A 28 -3.34 3.27 4.91
N GLN A 29 -3.39 2.02 4.47
CA GLN A 29 -4.19 1.59 3.33
C GLN A 29 -5.36 0.76 3.84
N ASP A 30 -6.50 0.91 3.19
CA ASP A 30 -7.64 0.02 3.39
C ASP A 30 -7.42 -1.25 2.56
N LEU A 31 -7.65 -2.42 3.18
CA LEU A 31 -7.45 -3.70 2.51
C LEU A 31 -8.56 -4.00 1.51
N ASP A 32 -9.80 -3.58 1.81
CA ASP A 32 -10.95 -3.81 0.94
C ASP A 32 -10.77 -3.02 -0.36
N ASP A 33 -10.38 -1.74 -0.26
CA ASP A 33 -10.04 -0.91 -1.42
C ASP A 33 -8.90 -1.53 -2.26
N ILE A 34 -7.87 -2.10 -1.62
CA ILE A 34 -6.77 -2.74 -2.35
C ILE A 34 -7.28 -3.96 -3.12
N ILE A 35 -8.11 -4.79 -2.51
CA ILE A 35 -8.66 -6.01 -3.12
C ILE A 35 -9.53 -5.64 -4.33
N ASP A 36 -10.37 -4.61 -4.20
CA ASP A 36 -11.25 -4.15 -5.29
C ASP A 36 -10.49 -3.65 -6.52
N ASN A 37 -9.26 -3.16 -6.34
CA ASN A 37 -8.41 -2.66 -7.43
C ASN A 37 -7.44 -3.71 -8.01
N LEU A 38 -7.51 -4.97 -7.58
CA LEU A 38 -6.67 -6.07 -8.08
C LEU A 38 -7.31 -6.90 -9.21
N ILE A 39 -8.59 -6.69 -9.53
CA ILE A 39 -9.39 -7.42 -10.54
C ILE A 39 -9.65 -6.53 -11.76
#